data_AF-A0A376ZLM9-F1
#
_entry.id   AF-A0A376ZLM9-F1
#
_cell.length_a   1.000
_cell.length_b   1.000
_cell.length_c   1.000
_cell.angle_alpha   90.00
_cell.angle_beta   90.00
_cell.angle_gamma   90.00
#
_symmetry.space_group_name_H-M   'P 1'
#
loop_
_entity.id
_entity.type
_entity.pdbx_description
1 polymer ?
#
loop_
_entity_poly.entity_id
_entity_poly.type
_entity_poly.pdbx_seq_one_letter_code
_entity_poly.pdbx_strand_id
1 'polypeptide(L)'
;MKDLPVHLFETMGQIQAKIPTEVLVTDRREFELAEEGFITLTMRKDSDNAAFFSANSVQKPKHFPGKDAETNYKLGTQLPYLFIINRLAHYIKVLQREQLGSWKERSDLERELNTWIRQYVADQENPPADVRSRKPLRAARVEVMDVEGEPGWYQVALSVRPHFKFMGQILSFPWLAG
;
A
#
# COMPACT_ATOMS: atom_id res chain seq x y z
N MET A 1 -0.45 -15.80 -7.11
CA MET A 1 0.39 -17.01 -7.05
C MET A 1 0.02 -17.87 -8.23
N LYS A 2 1.02 -18.33 -8.98
CA LYS A 2 0.85 -19.19 -10.16
C LYS A 2 1.46 -20.56 -9.89
N ASP A 3 1.07 -21.55 -10.68
CA ASP A 3 1.66 -22.89 -10.69
C ASP A 3 1.54 -23.61 -9.32
N LEU A 4 0.35 -23.55 -8.70
CA LEU A 4 0.09 -24.26 -7.45
C LEU A 4 0.03 -25.78 -7.70
N PRO A 5 0.51 -26.61 -6.75
CA PRO A 5 0.42 -28.07 -6.89
C PRO A 5 -1.03 -28.54 -7.01
N VAL A 6 -1.33 -29.26 -8.09
CA VAL A 6 -2.64 -29.87 -8.31
C VAL A 6 -2.51 -31.39 -8.21
N HIS A 7 -3.31 -32.00 -7.33
CA HIS A 7 -3.38 -33.44 -7.18
C HIS A 7 -4.68 -33.96 -7.79
N LEU A 8 -4.58 -34.75 -8.85
CA LEU A 8 -5.73 -35.39 -9.50
C LEU A 8 -6.01 -36.74 -8.84
N PHE A 9 -7.27 -36.99 -8.51
CA PHE A 9 -7.71 -38.27 -7.95
C PHE A 9 -9.09 -38.63 -8.49
N GLU A 10 -9.39 -39.92 -8.53
CA GLU A 10 -10.70 -40.41 -8.96
C GLU A 10 -11.68 -40.42 -7.79
N THR A 11 -12.87 -39.89 -8.00
CA THR A 11 -13.98 -39.98 -7.05
C THR A 11 -15.30 -40.02 -7.80
N MET A 12 -16.21 -40.90 -7.37
CA MET A 12 -17.51 -41.11 -8.02
C MET A 12 -17.44 -41.32 -9.54
N GLY A 13 -16.38 -42.00 -10.02
CA GLY A 13 -16.16 -42.27 -11.45
C GLY A 13 -15.71 -41.08 -12.28
N GLN A 14 -15.29 -39.97 -11.65
CA GLN A 14 -14.75 -38.80 -12.32
C GLN A 14 -13.37 -38.44 -11.75
N ILE A 15 -12.47 -37.99 -12.63
CA ILE A 15 -11.19 -37.40 -12.22
C ILE A 15 -11.47 -36.00 -11.67
N GLN A 16 -11.16 -35.76 -10.41
CA GLN A 16 -11.28 -34.47 -9.76
C GLN A 16 -9.91 -33.94 -9.34
N ALA A 17 -9.73 -32.63 -9.44
CA ALA A 17 -8.57 -31.92 -8.94
C ALA A 17 -8.81 -31.51 -7.48
N LYS A 18 -7.90 -31.91 -6.59
CA LYS A 18 -7.88 -31.37 -5.23
C LYS A 18 -7.50 -29.89 -5.31
N ILE A 19 -8.31 -29.04 -4.68
CA ILE A 19 -7.99 -27.61 -4.55
C ILE A 19 -6.65 -27.44 -3.82
N PRO A 20 -5.75 -26.56 -4.31
CA PRO A 20 -4.45 -26.36 -3.66
C PRO A 20 -4.51 -25.66 -2.30
N THR A 21 -5.57 -24.87 -2.05
CA THR A 21 -5.87 -24.28 -0.74
C THR A 21 -6.78 -25.19 0.08
N GLU A 22 -6.78 -25.07 1.40
CA GLU A 22 -7.60 -25.90 2.29
C GLU A 22 -9.10 -25.72 2.03
N VAL A 23 -9.51 -24.52 1.61
CA VAL A 23 -10.89 -24.17 1.29
C VAL A 23 -10.97 -23.29 0.06
N LEU A 24 -12.10 -23.33 -0.64
CA LEU A 24 -12.45 -22.37 -1.68
C LEU A 24 -13.17 -21.18 -1.04
N VAL A 25 -12.47 -20.05 -0.90
CA VAL A 25 -13.03 -18.84 -0.29
C VAL A 25 -13.90 -18.10 -1.32
N THR A 26 -15.12 -17.76 -0.96
CA THR A 26 -16.01 -16.92 -1.79
C THR A 26 -15.68 -15.44 -1.64
N ASP A 27 -16.01 -14.63 -2.64
CA ASP A 27 -15.75 -13.16 -2.62
C ASP A 27 -16.33 -12.50 -1.36
N ARG A 28 -17.53 -12.90 -0.92
CA ARG A 28 -18.13 -12.39 0.32
C ARG A 28 -17.31 -12.75 1.55
N ARG A 29 -16.78 -13.98 1.64
CA ARG A 29 -15.95 -14.41 2.76
C ARG A 29 -14.58 -13.76 2.74
N GLU A 30 -14.00 -13.54 1.56
CA GLU A 30 -12.76 -12.76 1.41
C GLU A 30 -12.95 -11.35 1.97
N PHE A 31 -14.05 -10.68 1.60
CA PHE A 31 -14.37 -9.34 2.08
C PHE A 31 -14.57 -9.31 3.62
N GLU A 32 -15.35 -10.24 4.17
CA GLU A 32 -15.57 -10.35 5.62
C GLU A 32 -14.24 -10.59 6.38
N LEU A 33 -13.35 -11.43 5.85
CA LEU A 33 -12.03 -11.68 6.43
C LEU A 33 -11.11 -10.46 6.32
N ALA A 34 -11.17 -9.72 5.20
CA ALA A 34 -10.37 -8.53 4.98
C ALA A 34 -10.74 -7.39 5.94
N GLU A 35 -12.02 -7.24 6.28
CA GLU A 35 -12.50 -6.29 7.29
C GLU A 35 -12.02 -6.64 8.71
N GLU A 36 -11.80 -7.94 8.98
CA GLU A 36 -11.20 -8.44 10.22
C GLU A 36 -9.66 -8.46 10.20
N GLY A 37 -9.04 -7.92 9.15
CA GLY A 37 -7.59 -7.76 9.06
C GLY A 37 -6.82 -9.02 8.64
N PHE A 38 -7.49 -10.01 8.04
CA PHE A 38 -6.85 -11.18 7.46
C PHE A 38 -6.44 -10.93 6.00
N ILE A 39 -5.37 -11.61 5.58
CA ILE A 39 -4.90 -11.62 4.20
C ILE A 39 -5.22 -12.99 3.62
N THR A 40 -6.26 -13.06 2.80
CA THR A 40 -6.79 -14.33 2.32
C THR A 40 -6.22 -14.71 0.96
N LEU A 41 -5.74 -15.94 0.84
CA LEU A 41 -5.34 -16.52 -0.44
C LEU A 41 -6.56 -17.17 -1.11
N THR A 42 -7.13 -16.50 -2.12
CA THR A 42 -8.32 -16.97 -2.82
C THR A 42 -7.91 -17.77 -4.06
N MET A 43 -8.33 -19.03 -4.12
CA MET A 43 -8.08 -19.92 -5.24
C MET A 43 -9.00 -19.59 -6.43
N ARG A 44 -8.45 -19.52 -7.64
CA ARG A 44 -9.24 -19.43 -8.86
C ARG A 44 -9.80 -20.81 -9.17
N LYS A 45 -11.13 -20.92 -9.21
CA LYS A 45 -11.82 -22.15 -9.58
C LYS A 45 -11.36 -22.63 -10.97
N ASP A 46 -11.18 -23.94 -11.10
CA ASP A 46 -10.79 -24.62 -12.34
C ASP A 46 -9.44 -24.15 -12.92
N SER A 47 -8.53 -23.74 -12.03
CA SER A 47 -7.18 -23.30 -12.36
C SER A 47 -6.20 -23.78 -11.28
N ASP A 48 -4.91 -23.53 -11.48
CA ASP A 48 -3.78 -23.71 -10.55
C ASP A 48 -3.28 -22.35 -10.00
N ASN A 49 -4.09 -21.29 -10.14
CA ASN A 49 -3.75 -19.93 -9.74
C ASN A 49 -4.54 -19.49 -8.50
N ALA A 50 -3.91 -18.73 -7.63
CA ALA A 50 -4.57 -18.06 -6.51
C ALA A 50 -4.16 -16.58 -6.43
N ALA A 51 -4.95 -15.75 -5.77
CA ALA A 51 -4.71 -14.31 -5.65
C ALA A 51 -4.96 -13.80 -4.23
N PHE A 52 -4.22 -12.74 -3.89
CA PHE A 52 -4.54 -11.86 -2.77
C PHE A 52 -5.25 -10.64 -3.34
N PHE A 53 -6.51 -10.43 -2.99
CA PHE A 53 -7.28 -9.26 -3.44
C PHE A 53 -6.96 -8.04 -2.58
N SER A 54 -6.80 -8.26 -1.28
CA SER A 54 -6.49 -7.24 -0.29
C SER A 54 -5.29 -7.65 0.56
N ALA A 55 -4.66 -6.65 1.20
CA ALA A 55 -3.55 -6.85 2.12
C ALA A 55 -3.66 -5.84 3.27
N ASN A 56 -4.72 -6.01 4.07
CA ASN A 56 -4.94 -5.21 5.26
C ASN A 56 -4.05 -5.74 6.40
N SER A 57 -3.64 -4.85 7.30
CA SER A 57 -3.07 -5.26 8.59
C SER A 57 -4.18 -5.61 9.57
N VAL A 58 -3.79 -6.16 10.72
CA VAL A 58 -4.70 -6.43 11.86
C VAL A 58 -5.23 -5.14 12.54
N GLN A 59 -4.74 -3.97 12.15
CA GLN A 59 -5.16 -2.71 12.75
C GLN A 59 -6.56 -2.31 12.27
N LYS A 60 -7.52 -2.27 13.19
CA LYS A 60 -8.88 -1.80 12.90
C LYS A 60 -8.89 -0.30 12.57
N PRO A 61 -9.46 0.12 11.42
CA PRO A 61 -9.65 1.53 11.09
C PRO A 61 -10.51 2.24 12.15
N LYS A 62 -10.13 3.46 12.52
CA LYS A 62 -10.89 4.31 13.44
C LYS A 62 -11.78 5.27 12.65
N HIS A 63 -12.97 5.54 13.19
CA HIS A 63 -13.84 6.59 12.67
C HIS A 63 -13.47 7.94 13.27
N PHE A 64 -13.48 8.96 12.43
CA PHE A 64 -13.21 10.35 12.81
C PHE A 64 -14.34 11.24 12.31
N PRO A 65 -14.59 12.41 12.94
CA PRO A 65 -15.58 13.37 12.46
C PRO A 65 -15.29 13.90 11.04
N GLY A 66 -14.02 13.89 10.62
CA GLY A 66 -13.57 14.37 9.31
C GLY A 66 -13.16 13.24 8.37
N LYS A 67 -13.67 13.29 7.13
CA LYS A 67 -13.38 12.29 6.08
C LYS A 67 -11.89 12.18 5.72
N ASP A 68 -11.16 13.29 5.80
CA ASP A 68 -9.72 13.30 5.50
C ASP A 68 -8.91 12.55 6.56
N ALA A 69 -9.24 12.76 7.83
CA ALA A 69 -8.60 12.05 8.94
C ALA A 69 -8.89 10.54 8.88
N GLU A 70 -10.13 10.16 8.56
CA GLU A 70 -10.52 8.77 8.36
C GLU A 70 -9.80 8.13 7.16
N THR A 71 -9.71 8.84 6.04
CA THR A 71 -8.98 8.39 4.84
C THR A 71 -7.51 8.17 5.16
N ASN A 72 -6.86 9.13 5.82
CA ASN A 72 -5.45 9.04 6.20
C ASN A 72 -5.21 7.87 7.16
N TYR A 73 -6.08 7.68 8.15
CA TYR A 73 -5.96 6.56 9.08
C TYR A 73 -6.13 5.22 8.37
N LYS A 74 -7.13 5.10 7.47
CA LYS A 74 -7.37 3.88 6.69
C LYS A 74 -6.21 3.54 5.75
N LEU A 75 -5.55 4.52 5.16
CA LEU A 75 -4.32 4.26 4.37
C LEU A 75 -3.22 3.63 5.23
N GLY A 76 -3.10 4.06 6.50
CA GLY A 76 -2.13 3.51 7.45
C GLY A 76 -2.39 2.05 7.85
N THR A 77 -3.65 1.58 7.77
CA THR A 77 -3.98 0.18 8.11
C THR A 77 -3.70 -0.81 6.98
N GLN A 78 -3.38 -0.34 5.78
CA GLN A 78 -3.14 -1.18 4.61
C GLN A 78 -1.65 -1.38 4.36
N LEU A 79 -1.21 -2.64 4.35
CA LEU A 79 0.21 -3.00 4.23
C LEU A 79 0.88 -2.50 2.95
N PRO A 80 0.24 -2.47 1.76
CA PRO A 80 0.87 -1.94 0.56
C PRO A 80 1.32 -0.49 0.70
N TYR A 81 0.55 0.35 1.41
CA TYR A 81 0.95 1.74 1.67
C TYR A 81 1.98 1.83 2.79
N LEU A 82 1.83 1.01 3.84
CA LEU A 82 2.78 0.96 4.94
C LEU A 82 4.19 0.57 4.47
N PHE A 83 4.31 -0.40 3.54
CA PHE A 83 5.60 -0.79 2.99
C PHE A 83 6.31 0.34 2.21
N ILE A 84 5.56 1.23 1.56
CA ILE A 84 6.13 2.42 0.93
C ILE A 84 6.79 3.31 1.99
N ILE A 85 6.07 3.59 3.09
CA ILE A 85 6.59 4.42 4.20
C ILE A 85 7.81 3.77 4.85
N ASN A 86 7.78 2.46 5.09
CA ASN A 86 8.89 1.73 5.69
C ASN A 86 10.17 1.83 4.84
N ARG A 87 10.05 1.71 3.50
CA ARG A 87 11.21 1.89 2.60
C ARG A 87 11.74 3.31 2.62
N LEU A 88 10.87 4.32 2.63
CA LEU A 88 11.28 5.73 2.74
C LEU A 88 12.00 5.98 4.07
N ALA A 89 11.49 5.46 5.18
CA ALA A 89 12.11 5.57 6.50
C ALA A 89 13.51 4.92 6.51
N HIS A 90 13.67 3.73 5.94
CA HIS A 90 14.96 3.07 5.82
C HIS A 90 15.96 3.93 5.02
N TYR A 91 15.55 4.46 3.87
CA TYR A 91 16.43 5.30 3.05
C TYR A 91 16.82 6.59 3.77
N ILE A 92 15.86 7.30 4.36
CA ILE A 92 16.12 8.55 5.09
C ILE A 92 17.09 8.29 6.24
N LYS A 93 16.93 7.19 6.97
CA LYS A 93 17.82 6.84 8.08
C LYS A 93 19.26 6.63 7.61
N VAL A 94 19.47 5.96 6.48
CA VAL A 94 20.82 5.75 5.91
C VAL A 94 21.39 7.06 5.39
N LEU A 95 20.64 7.80 4.58
CA LEU A 95 21.07 9.08 3.99
C LEU A 95 21.46 10.09 5.07
N GLN A 96 20.62 10.29 6.08
CA GLN A 96 20.90 11.24 7.16
C GLN A 96 22.11 10.82 8.00
N ARG A 97 22.32 9.51 8.19
CA ARG A 97 23.49 9.00 8.92
C ARG A 97 24.80 9.33 8.21
N GLU A 98 24.82 9.27 6.89
CA GLU A 98 26.01 9.61 6.09
C GLU A 98 26.33 11.11 6.09
N GLN A 99 25.34 11.95 6.40
CA GLN A 99 25.50 13.41 6.46
C GLN A 99 25.87 13.93 7.85
N LEU A 100 25.95 13.07 8.87
CA LEU A 100 26.35 13.48 10.22
C LEU A 100 27.78 14.05 10.23
N GLY A 101 27.94 15.23 10.83
CA GLY A 101 29.22 15.94 10.89
C GLY A 101 29.53 16.78 9.64
N SER A 102 28.64 16.83 8.65
CA SER A 102 28.75 17.77 7.54
C SER A 102 28.28 19.18 7.93
N TRP A 103 28.79 20.19 7.21
CA TRP A 103 28.39 21.58 7.38
C TRP A 103 27.07 21.83 6.64
N LYS A 104 25.93 21.56 7.29
CA LYS A 104 24.60 21.79 6.72
C LYS A 104 23.72 22.58 7.65
N GLU A 105 22.99 23.52 7.07
CA GLU A 105 21.90 24.21 7.75
C GLU A 105 20.56 23.50 7.50
N ARG A 106 19.55 23.90 8.28
CA ARG A 106 18.16 23.45 8.13
C ARG A 106 17.67 23.49 6.68
N SER A 107 17.97 24.59 5.98
CA SER A 107 17.54 24.84 4.60
C SER A 107 18.23 23.92 3.58
N ASP A 108 19.47 23.51 3.84
CA ASP A 108 20.20 22.57 2.99
C ASP A 108 19.61 21.17 3.11
N LEU A 109 19.35 20.72 4.35
CA LEU A 109 18.69 19.43 4.61
C LEU A 109 17.32 19.35 3.95
N GLU A 110 16.51 20.40 4.07
CA GLU A 110 15.19 20.47 3.46
C GLU A 110 15.27 20.40 1.93
N ARG A 111 16.19 21.14 1.31
CA ARG A 111 16.38 21.15 -0.15
C ARG A 111 16.84 19.79 -0.67
N GLU A 112 17.80 19.17 0.00
CA GLU A 112 18.35 17.88 -0.41
C GLU A 112 17.34 16.74 -0.27
N LEU A 113 16.62 16.68 0.86
CA LEU A 113 15.59 15.66 1.08
C LEU A 113 14.43 15.81 0.10
N ASN A 114 13.99 17.04 -0.19
CA ASN A 114 12.96 17.29 -1.20
C ASN A 114 13.46 16.92 -2.61
N THR A 115 14.73 17.18 -2.93
CA THR A 115 15.32 16.78 -4.22
C THR A 115 15.40 15.26 -4.34
N TRP A 116 15.84 14.59 -3.27
CA TRP A 116 15.92 13.14 -3.20
C TRP A 116 14.54 12.50 -3.37
N ILE A 117 13.52 12.93 -2.63
CA ILE A 117 12.22 12.23 -2.65
C ILE A 117 11.46 12.39 -3.97
N ARG A 118 11.72 13.48 -4.72
CA ARG A 118 11.12 13.72 -6.05
C ARG A 118 11.39 12.59 -7.05
N GLN A 119 12.48 11.83 -6.89
CA GLN A 119 12.75 10.69 -7.78
C GLN A 119 11.67 9.60 -7.70
N TYR A 120 10.95 9.51 -6.58
CA TYR A 120 9.88 8.54 -6.32
C TYR A 120 8.48 9.10 -6.60
N VAL A 121 8.38 10.35 -7.07
CA VAL A 121 7.12 11.04 -7.34
C VAL A 121 6.79 11.01 -8.83
N ALA A 122 5.59 10.56 -9.17
CA ALA A 122 4.99 10.66 -10.49
C ALA A 122 3.74 11.54 -10.45
N ASP A 123 3.89 12.81 -10.81
CA ASP A 123 2.82 13.82 -10.78
C ASP A 123 1.92 13.80 -12.04
N GLN A 124 2.08 12.79 -12.89
CA GLN A 124 1.18 12.61 -14.04
C GLN A 124 -0.15 12.02 -13.57
N GLU A 125 -1.25 12.47 -14.14
CA GLU A 125 -2.60 12.01 -13.76
C GLU A 125 -2.81 10.51 -14.02
N ASN A 126 -2.27 10.01 -15.13
CA ASN A 126 -2.34 8.60 -15.51
C ASN A 126 -0.98 8.08 -16.02
N PRO A 127 0.02 7.92 -15.12
CA PRO A 127 1.30 7.39 -15.53
C PRO A 127 1.14 5.93 -15.99
N PRO A 128 1.95 5.44 -16.93
CA PRO A 128 2.03 4.02 -17.25
C PRO A 128 2.20 3.13 -15.99
N ALA A 129 1.72 1.89 -16.05
CA ALA A 129 1.70 0.99 -14.88
C ALA A 129 3.10 0.69 -14.32
N ASP A 130 4.11 0.63 -15.20
CA ASP A 130 5.52 0.48 -14.84
C ASP A 130 6.05 1.72 -14.11
N VAL A 131 5.69 2.92 -14.57
CA VAL A 131 6.06 4.19 -13.91
C VAL A 131 5.43 4.28 -12.53
N ARG A 132 4.14 3.96 -12.39
CA ARG A 132 3.46 3.91 -11.07
C ARG A 132 4.09 2.92 -10.10
N SER A 133 4.61 1.81 -10.62
CA SER A 133 5.27 0.79 -9.79
C SER A 133 6.66 1.24 -9.32
N ARG A 134 7.41 1.96 -10.16
CA ARG A 134 8.74 2.50 -9.82
C ARG A 134 8.68 3.78 -8.99
N LYS A 135 7.63 4.58 -9.19
CA LYS A 135 7.37 5.87 -8.53
C LYS A 135 6.03 5.78 -7.79
N PRO A 136 6.02 5.23 -6.56
CA PRO A 136 4.79 4.90 -5.87
C PRO A 136 4.05 6.13 -5.30
N LEU A 137 4.69 7.31 -5.31
CA LEU A 137 4.14 8.54 -4.73
C LEU A 137 3.55 9.42 -5.82
N ARG A 138 2.37 9.96 -5.56
CA ARG A 138 1.77 11.05 -6.36
C ARG A 138 2.30 12.42 -5.93
N ALA A 139 2.52 12.61 -4.64
CA ALA A 139 3.10 13.83 -4.08
C ALA A 139 3.91 13.51 -2.82
N ALA A 140 4.90 14.34 -2.53
CA ALA A 140 5.70 14.27 -1.31
C ALA A 140 6.17 15.68 -0.92
N ARG A 141 6.27 15.93 0.38
CA ARG A 141 6.80 17.16 0.96
C ARG A 141 7.61 16.80 2.20
N VAL A 142 8.81 17.34 2.28
CA VAL A 142 9.65 17.25 3.47
C VAL A 142 9.80 18.64 4.06
N GLU A 143 9.55 18.77 5.36
CA GLU A 143 9.78 19.98 6.12
C GLU A 143 10.81 19.71 7.21
N VAL A 144 11.75 20.64 7.40
CA VAL A 144 12.80 20.52 8.41
C VAL A 144 12.70 21.72 9.35
N MET A 145 12.56 21.43 10.64
CA MET A 145 12.43 22.42 11.71
C MET A 145 13.62 22.31 12.66
N ASP A 146 14.03 23.43 13.24
CA ASP A 146 15.01 23.45 14.32
C ASP A 146 14.40 22.89 15.60
N VAL A 147 15.21 22.18 16.39
CA VAL A 147 14.83 21.75 17.74
C VAL A 147 15.23 22.84 18.73
N GLU A 148 14.24 23.45 19.39
CA GLU A 148 14.49 24.50 20.37
C GLU A 148 15.41 23.99 21.50
N GLY A 149 16.47 24.74 21.79
CA GLY A 149 17.45 24.39 22.81
C GLY A 149 18.55 23.43 22.39
N GLU A 150 18.49 22.84 21.19
CA GLU A 150 19.49 21.88 20.70
C GLU A 150 20.07 22.30 19.32
N PRO A 151 21.14 23.12 19.31
CA PRO A 151 21.79 23.52 18.06
C PRO A 151 22.31 22.32 17.27
N GLY A 152 22.00 22.28 15.97
CA GLY A 152 22.37 21.17 15.08
C GLY A 152 21.43 19.97 15.12
N TRP A 153 20.39 20.00 15.96
CA TRP A 153 19.30 19.03 15.93
C TRP A 153 18.13 19.55 15.11
N TYR A 154 17.62 18.68 14.24
CA TYR A 154 16.54 19.01 13.33
C TYR A 154 15.43 17.97 13.40
N GLN A 155 14.19 18.44 13.43
CA GLN A 155 13.00 17.61 13.27
C GLN A 155 12.62 17.57 11.78
N VAL A 156 12.59 16.37 11.20
CA VAL A 156 12.18 16.15 9.81
C VAL A 156 10.75 15.61 9.78
N ALA A 157 9.83 16.36 9.19
CA ALA A 157 8.46 15.94 8.93
C ALA A 157 8.31 15.55 7.45
N LEU A 158 8.02 14.26 7.19
CA LEU A 158 7.75 13.75 5.86
C LEU A 158 6.26 13.52 5.67
N SER A 159 5.67 14.23 4.69
CA SER A 159 4.30 14.01 4.24
C SER A 159 4.30 13.43 2.83
N VAL A 160 3.59 12.32 2.62
CA VAL A 160 3.51 11.66 1.31
C VAL A 160 2.09 11.27 0.96
N ARG A 161 1.80 11.28 -0.35
CA ARG A 161 0.53 10.83 -0.92
C ARG A 161 0.82 9.72 -1.94
N PRO A 162 0.44 8.46 -1.66
CA PRO A 162 0.61 7.37 -2.62
C PRO A 162 -0.41 7.46 -3.76
N HIS A 163 -0.16 6.72 -4.85
CA HIS A 163 -1.20 6.42 -5.83
C HIS A 163 -2.24 5.45 -5.24
N PHE A 164 -3.53 5.76 -5.38
CA PHE A 164 -4.59 4.88 -4.90
C PHE A 164 -4.75 3.66 -5.79
N LYS A 165 -4.88 2.49 -5.15
CA LYS A 165 -5.32 1.26 -5.79
C LYS A 165 -6.84 1.26 -5.92
N PHE A 166 -7.33 0.73 -7.02
CA PHE A 166 -8.74 0.40 -7.18
C PHE A 166 -9.08 -0.77 -6.26
N MET A 167 -10.07 -0.59 -5.38
CA MET A 167 -10.48 -1.61 -4.39
C MET A 167 -11.92 -2.09 -4.55
N GLY A 168 -12.71 -1.46 -5.43
CA GLY A 168 -14.11 -1.82 -5.64
C GLY A 168 -14.93 -0.64 -6.15
N GLN A 169 -16.15 -0.93 -6.59
CA GLN A 169 -17.10 0.04 -7.08
C GLN A 169 -18.53 -0.46 -6.81
N ILE A 170 -19.46 0.48 -6.64
CA ILE A 170 -20.90 0.19 -6.60
C ILE A 170 -21.48 0.65 -7.93
N LEU A 171 -22.17 -0.25 -8.63
CA LEU A 171 -22.83 0.04 -9.90
C LEU A 171 -24.34 0.12 -9.69
N SER A 172 -24.97 1.16 -10.22
CA SER A 172 -26.42 1.31 -10.27
C SER A 172 -26.89 1.44 -11.73
N PHE A 173 -27.97 0.75 -12.07
CA PHE A 173 -28.55 0.75 -13.41
C PHE A 173 -30.01 1.26 -13.33
N PRO A 174 -30.22 2.59 -13.20
CA PRO A 174 -31.57 3.14 -13.22
C PRO A 174 -32.16 3.10 -14.64
N TRP A 175 -33.45 2.82 -14.74
CA TRP A 175 -34.18 3.04 -15.98
C TRP A 175 -34.35 4.54 -16.21
N LEU A 176 -34.05 5.02 -17.41
CA LEU A 176 -34.39 6.37 -17.83
C LEU A 176 -35.79 6.32 -18.46
N ALA A 177 -36.77 6.93 -17.81
CA ALA A 177 -38.07 7.18 -18.44
C ALA A 177 -37.89 8.34 -19.43
N GLY A 178 -38.36 8.15 -20.68
CA GLY A 178 -38.39 9.18 -21.72
C GLY A 178 -39.57 10.13 -21.58
#